data_AF-A0AAN1HT85-F1
#
_entry.id   AF-A0AAN1HT85-F1
#
_cell.length_a   1.000
_cell.length_b   1.000
_cell.length_c   1.000
_cell.angle_alpha   90.00
_cell.angle_beta   90.00
_cell.angle_gamma   90.00
#
_symmetry.space_group_name_H-M   'P 1'
#
loop_
_entity.id
_entity.type
_entity.pdbx_description
1 polymer ?
#
loop_
_entity_poly.entity_id
_entity_poly.type
_entity_poly.pdbx_seq_one_letter_code
_entity_poly.pdbx_strand_id
1 'polypeptide(L)'
;MCADLISYWAEQDLAGSRWAGLDWEQKGLSNQQYEIYDEIVQAARTERRRHGTPAAKALIKRLAERRCAAANGATHSSENWRPPT
;
A
#
# COMPACT_ATOMS: atom_id res chain seq x y z
N MET A 1 -9.20 -7.49 1.78
CA MET A 1 -7.83 -7.96 2.14
C MET A 1 -6.73 -7.20 1.42
N CYS A 2 -6.50 -7.39 0.10
CA CYS A 2 -5.47 -6.63 -0.64
C CYS A 2 -5.63 -5.11 -0.52
N ALA A 3 -6.82 -4.58 -0.84
CA ALA A 3 -7.07 -3.15 -0.85
C ALA A 3 -6.92 -2.53 0.54
N ASP A 4 -7.38 -3.23 1.58
CA ASP A 4 -7.31 -2.77 2.97
C ASP A 4 -5.86 -2.71 3.46
N LEU A 5 -5.09 -3.77 3.19
CA LEU A 5 -3.68 -3.86 3.60
C LEU A 5 -2.83 -2.79 2.92
N ILE A 6 -3.00 -2.62 1.61
CA ILE A 6 -2.29 -1.60 0.84
C ILE A 6 -2.69 -0.19 1.28
N SER A 7 -3.99 0.06 1.49
CA SER A 7 -4.46 1.37 1.93
C SER A 7 -3.91 1.72 3.30
N TYR A 8 -3.93 0.78 4.24
CA TYR A 8 -3.37 0.96 5.57
C TYR A 8 -1.90 1.36 5.52
N TRP A 9 -1.07 0.59 4.82
CA TRP A 9 0.36 0.87 4.75
C TRP A 9 0.69 2.16 3.99
N ALA A 10 -0.06 2.48 2.94
CA ALA A 10 0.15 3.71 2.19
C ALA A 10 -0.20 4.95 3.03
N GLU A 11 -1.23 4.85 3.88
CA GLU A 11 -1.56 5.90 4.85
C GLU A 11 -0.51 6.04 5.96
N GLN A 12 0.03 4.92 6.48
CA GLN A 12 1.13 4.96 7.45
C GLN A 12 2.38 5.64 6.88
N ASP A 13 2.69 5.36 5.62
CA ASP A 13 3.84 5.94 4.93
C ASP A 13 3.63 7.44 4.64
N LEU A 14 2.42 7.85 4.25
CA LEU A 14 2.07 9.27 4.14
C LEU A 14 2.12 10.00 5.49
N ALA A 15 1.77 9.33 6.59
CA ALA A 15 1.80 9.93 7.91
C ALA A 15 3.22 10.10 8.47
N GLY A 16 4.24 9.53 7.81
CA GLY A 16 5.59 9.48 8.34
C GLY A 16 5.64 8.76 9.69
N SER A 17 4.79 7.75 9.88
CA SER A 17 4.72 7.03 11.16
C SER A 17 6.02 6.26 11.41
N ARG A 18 6.24 5.82 12.66
CA ARG A 18 7.41 4.98 13.01
C ARG A 18 7.53 3.71 12.15
N TRP A 19 6.47 3.33 11.44
CA TRP A 19 6.38 2.14 10.61
C TRP A 19 6.59 2.38 9.11
N ALA A 20 6.70 3.64 8.68
CA ALA A 20 6.91 4.01 7.28
C ALA A 20 8.11 3.26 6.65
N GLY A 21 9.21 3.17 7.41
CA GLY A 21 10.46 2.52 7.00
C GLY A 21 10.51 0.99 7.14
N LEU A 22 9.40 0.32 7.51
CA LEU A 22 9.37 -1.14 7.50
C LEU A 22 9.51 -1.66 6.07
N ASP A 23 10.25 -2.75 5.92
CA ASP A 23 10.37 -3.46 4.65
C ASP A 23 9.03 -4.12 4.26
N TRP A 24 8.82 -4.35 2.97
CA TRP A 24 7.55 -4.86 2.44
C TRP A 24 7.19 -6.25 2.98
N GLU A 25 8.20 -7.09 3.26
CA GLU A 25 8.01 -8.39 3.90
C GLU A 25 7.47 -8.24 5.33
N GLN A 26 7.99 -7.28 6.09
CA GLN A 26 7.53 -6.97 7.46
C GLN A 26 6.11 -6.38 7.46
N LYS A 27 5.72 -5.74 6.36
CA LYS A 27 4.35 -5.26 6.12
C LYS A 27 3.39 -6.40 5.75
N GLY A 28 3.90 -7.61 5.51
CA GLY A 28 3.12 -8.79 5.11
C GLY A 28 2.57 -8.69 3.69
N LEU A 29 3.20 -7.90 2.84
CA LEU A 29 2.82 -7.77 1.43
C LEU A 29 3.39 -8.96 0.65
N SER A 30 2.63 -9.49 -0.32
CA SER A 30 3.22 -10.30 -1.40
C SER A 30 4.01 -9.40 -2.36
N ASN A 31 4.85 -9.99 -3.22
CA ASN A 31 5.57 -9.24 -4.27
C ASN A 31 4.60 -8.40 -5.13
N GLN A 32 3.50 -9.02 -5.58
CA GLN A 32 2.52 -8.33 -6.41
C GLN A 32 1.77 -7.24 -5.64
N GLN A 33 1.51 -7.43 -4.34
CA GLN A 33 0.93 -6.39 -3.50
C GLN A 33 1.92 -5.24 -3.25
N TYR A 34 3.22 -5.54 -3.14
CA TYR A 34 4.27 -4.54 -3.00
C TYR A 34 4.37 -3.63 -4.23
N GLU A 35 4.31 -4.19 -5.44
CA GLU A 35 4.30 -3.39 -6.68
C GLU A 35 3.11 -2.42 -6.71
N ILE A 36 1.92 -2.92 -6.39
CA ILE A 36 0.70 -2.08 -6.31
C ILE A 36 0.86 -1.01 -5.21
N TYR A 37 1.40 -1.38 -4.06
CA TYR A 37 1.63 -0.49 -2.93
C TYR A 37 2.60 0.65 -3.29
N ASP A 38 3.75 0.34 -3.90
CA ASP A 38 4.75 1.35 -4.23
C ASP A 38 4.19 2.38 -5.22
N GLU A 39 3.51 1.92 -6.27
CA GLU A 39 2.84 2.80 -7.23
C GLU A 39 1.81 3.74 -6.54
N ILE A 40 1.03 3.20 -5.60
CA ILE A 40 0.03 3.98 -4.86
C ILE A 40 0.70 5.01 -3.96
N VAL A 41 1.78 4.66 -3.27
CA VAL A 41 2.54 5.58 -2.41
C VAL A 41 3.11 6.74 -3.22
N GLN A 42 3.70 6.47 -4.39
CA GLN A 42 4.23 7.53 -5.25
C GLN A 42 3.14 8.48 -5.76
N ALA A 43 2.00 7.92 -6.18
CA ALA A 43 0.84 8.70 -6.59
C ALA A 43 0.29 9.56 -5.43
N ALA A 44 0.15 8.97 -4.25
CA ALA A 44 -0.39 9.64 -3.07
C ALA A 44 0.55 10.73 -2.54
N ARG A 45 1.86 10.54 -2.59
CA ARG A 45 2.85 11.58 -2.26
C ARG A 45 2.72 12.78 -3.20
N THR A 46 2.47 12.53 -4.48
CA THR A 46 2.23 13.59 -5.48
C THR A 46 0.91 14.30 -5.23
N GLU A 47 -0.16 13.56 -4.97
CA GLU A 47 -1.47 14.11 -4.64
C GLU A 47 -1.42 14.96 -3.37
N ARG A 48 -0.72 14.48 -2.33
CA ARG A 48 -0.54 15.23 -1.07
C ARG A 48 0.12 16.58 -1.32
N ARG A 49 1.13 16.65 -2.20
CA ARG A 49 1.82 17.90 -2.55
C ARG A 49 0.91 18.88 -3.29
N ARG A 50 -0.05 18.39 -4.09
CA ARG A 50 -0.93 19.23 -4.93
C ARG A 50 -2.22 19.63 -4.25
N HIS A 51 -2.82 18.70 -3.51
CA HIS A 51 -4.21 18.78 -3.03
C HIS A 51 -4.35 18.44 -1.54
N GLY A 52 -3.23 18.20 -0.85
CA GLY A 52 -3.19 17.98 0.59
C GLY A 52 -3.49 16.53 1.01
N THR A 53 -3.35 16.28 2.31
CA THR A 53 -3.47 14.93 2.90
C THR A 53 -4.83 14.28 2.70
N PRO A 54 -5.99 14.98 2.86
CA PRO A 54 -7.30 14.36 2.64
C PRO A 54 -7.48 13.82 1.21
N ALA A 55 -7.04 14.58 0.20
CA ALA A 55 -7.09 14.16 -1.19
C ALA A 55 -6.20 12.93 -1.44
N ALA A 56 -4.99 12.91 -0.87
CA ALA A 56 -4.09 11.77 -0.97
C ALA A 56 -4.69 10.49 -0.35
N LYS A 57 -5.34 10.59 0.80
CA LYS A 57 -6.02 9.44 1.44
C LYS A 57 -7.18 8.91 0.58
N ALA A 58 -8.01 9.81 0.03
CA ALA A 58 -9.07 9.41 -0.88
C ALA A 58 -8.53 8.74 -2.15
N LEU A 59 -7.40 9.24 -2.68
CA LEU A 59 -6.71 8.66 -3.82
C LEU A 59 -6.20 7.24 -3.51
N ILE A 60 -5.57 7.04 -2.35
CA ILE A 60 -5.07 5.72 -1.90
C ILE A 60 -6.19 4.70 -1.93
N LYS A 61 -7.31 4.99 -1.25
CA LYS A 61 -8.43 4.04 -1.15
C LYS A 61 -8.95 3.64 -2.53
N ARG A 62 -9.20 4.63 -3.40
CA ARG A 62 -9.69 4.41 -4.76
C ARG A 62 -8.71 3.60 -5.61
N LEU A 63 -7.41 3.88 -5.54
CA LEU A 63 -6.41 3.16 -6.32
C LEU A 63 -6.22 1.73 -5.79
N ALA A 64 -6.21 1.54 -4.48
CA ALA A 64 -6.07 0.23 -3.87
C ALA A 64 -7.23 -0.69 -4.28
N GLU A 65 -8.48 -0.21 -4.21
CA GLU A 65 -9.66 -0.93 -4.68
C GLU A 65 -9.53 -1.31 -6.17
N ARG A 66 -9.21 -0.35 -7.03
CA ARG A 66 -9.10 -0.57 -8.48
C ARG A 66 -7.98 -1.53 -8.86
N ARG A 67 -6.77 -1.34 -8.31
CA ARG A 67 -5.58 -2.12 -8.67
C ARG A 67 -5.65 -3.53 -8.09
N CYS A 68 -6.10 -3.69 -6.85
CA CYS A 68 -6.33 -5.01 -6.29
C CYS A 68 -7.42 -5.77 -7.06
N ALA A 69 -8.51 -5.10 -7.47
CA ALA A 69 -9.53 -5.75 -8.30
C ALA A 69 -8.95 -6.20 -9.66
N ALA A 70 -8.18 -5.34 -10.34
CA ALA A 70 -7.51 -5.69 -11.60
C ALA A 70 -6.49 -6.83 -11.46
N ALA A 71 -5.86 -6.96 -10.29
CA ALA A 71 -4.90 -8.01 -9.97
C ALA A 71 -5.56 -9.28 -9.36
N ASN A 72 -6.88 -9.41 -9.40
CA ASN A 72 -7.62 -10.52 -8.77
C ASN A 72 -7.28 -10.71 -7.27
N GLY A 73 -7.07 -9.61 -6.55
CA GLY A 73 -6.68 -9.61 -5.14
C GLY A 73 -5.18 -9.77 -4.88
N ALA A 74 -4.35 -9.82 -5.94
CA ALA A 74 -2.90 -9.96 -5.86
C ALA A 74 -2.47 -11.13 -4.92
N THR A 75 -3.14 -12.27 -5.09
CA THR A 75 -3.01 -13.47 -4.25
C THR A 75 -1.82 -14.35 -4.64
N HIS A 76 -1.05 -13.98 -5.68
CA HIS A 76 0.08 -14.77 -6.15
C HIS A 76 1.29 -14.61 -5.21
N SER A 77 1.67 -15.76 -4.64
CA SER A 77 2.84 -16.09 -3.80
C SER A 77 3.13 -15.18 -2.60
N SER A 78 2.80 -15.70 -1.42
CA SER A 78 3.41 -15.36 -0.13
C SER A 78 4.65 -16.22 0.15
N GLU A 79 5.44 -16.61 -0.88
CA GLU A 79 6.61 -17.50 -0.66
C GLU A 79 7.63 -16.91 0.34
N ASN A 80 7.58 -15.60 0.60
CA ASN A 80 8.38 -14.92 1.61
C ASN A 80 7.64 -14.56 2.92
N TRP A 81 6.38 -14.96 3.12
CA TRP A 81 5.72 -14.73 4.42
C TRP A 81 6.35 -15.61 5.49
N ARG A 82 7.09 -15.00 6.42
CA ARG A 82 7.54 -15.64 7.65
C ARG A 82 6.75 -15.10 8.84
N PRO A 83 6.25 -15.95 9.75
CA PRO A 83 5.63 -15.48 10.99
C PRO A 83 6.67 -14.73 11.84
N PRO A 84 6.27 -13.69 12.59
CA PRO A 84 7.14 -13.03 13.55
C PRO A 84 7.56 -14.02 14.64
N THR A 85 8.86 -14.08 14.94
CA THR A 85 9.45 -14.81 16.09
C THR A 85 9.19 -14.10 17.41
#